data_AF-A0A3C0SQT4-F1
#
_entry.id   AF-A0A3C0SQT4-F1
#
_cell.length_a   1.000
_cell.length_b   1.000
_cell.length_c   1.000
_cell.angle_alpha   90.00
_cell.angle_beta   90.00
_cell.angle_gamma   90.00
#
_symmetry.space_group_name_H-M   'P 1'
#
loop_
_entity.id
_entity.type
_entity.pdbx_description
1 polymer ?
#
loop_
_entity_poly.entity_id
_entity_poly.type
_entity_poly.pdbx_seq_one_letter_code
_entity_poly.pdbx_strand_id
1 'polypeptide(L)'
;MELENIKESLWKSSLNYNSEIVFYEVITNLEWIKKAIIFTTNYNRYLNKNFIFNIYNIIELDNSSLIYIFEEIIQYLNLHKKDLSQVDTIILDINELPSRALLKLLEEYHNELVIINRDKSDYSVIHMLEEKNEKIYYNPLFNNEIELEYYDEIPIVVIYDNDEKRLLGLLINLLRVFREYGYNAISFTNSIIGSCYGLEYIPLESFLGLEGCNDILNNRVNYLNGDISFIGIIEEKYNLNQEVLIEEKLDVDIYILPEKRKSYGLKNDKKVIRFTIESEVNSDFIKKIYEDILKCYDKI
;
A
#
# COMPACT_ATOMS: atom_id res chain seq x y z
N MET A 1 -12.25 -15.71 -14.26
CA MET A 1 -12.25 -16.19 -12.86
C MET A 1 -12.44 -14.95 -12.01
N GLU A 2 -13.47 -14.89 -11.17
CA GLU A 2 -13.73 -13.72 -10.31
C GLU A 2 -12.63 -13.59 -9.23
N LEU A 3 -12.31 -12.36 -8.82
CA LEU A 3 -11.22 -12.05 -7.87
C LEU A 3 -11.34 -12.86 -6.56
N GLU A 4 -12.58 -13.06 -6.10
CA GLU A 4 -12.93 -13.86 -4.92
C GLU A 4 -12.39 -15.29 -5.01
N ASN A 5 -12.59 -15.96 -6.14
CA ASN A 5 -12.11 -17.33 -6.36
C ASN A 5 -10.58 -17.42 -6.35
N ILE A 6 -9.88 -16.38 -6.82
CA ILE A 6 -8.41 -16.32 -6.80
C ILE A 6 -7.93 -16.18 -5.36
N LYS A 7 -8.54 -15.31 -4.56
CA LYS A 7 -8.20 -15.12 -3.16
C LYS A 7 -8.48 -16.35 -2.32
N GLU A 8 -9.63 -16.98 -2.51
CA GLU A 8 -9.98 -18.21 -1.81
C GLU A 8 -9.01 -19.34 -2.18
N SER A 9 -8.60 -19.43 -3.46
CA SER A 9 -7.60 -20.40 -3.90
C SER A 9 -6.24 -20.16 -3.25
N LEU A 10 -5.77 -18.91 -3.18
CA LEU A 10 -4.49 -18.55 -2.53
C LEU A 10 -4.55 -18.79 -1.02
N TRP A 11 -5.69 -18.50 -0.40
CA TRP A 11 -5.92 -18.76 1.02
C TRP A 11 -5.88 -20.25 1.34
N LYS A 12 -6.49 -21.11 0.50
CA LYS A 12 -6.43 -22.57 0.65
C LYS A 12 -5.06 -23.17 0.36
N SER A 13 -4.23 -22.50 -0.43
CA SER A 13 -2.87 -22.95 -0.76
C SER A 13 -1.80 -22.45 0.19
N SER A 14 -2.15 -21.53 1.10
CA SER A 14 -1.25 -21.01 2.13
C SER A 14 -0.66 -22.14 2.99
N LEU A 15 0.60 -21.99 3.37
CA LEU A 15 1.28 -22.92 4.28
C LEU A 15 0.60 -22.95 5.66
N ASN A 16 -0.01 -21.84 6.05
CA ASN A 16 -0.76 -21.67 7.29
C ASN A 16 -2.26 -22.00 7.15
N TYR A 17 -2.68 -22.60 6.02
CA TYR A 17 -4.09 -22.94 5.80
C TYR A 17 -4.65 -23.86 6.89
N ASN A 18 -5.71 -23.39 7.56
CA ASN A 18 -6.51 -24.17 8.48
C ASN A 18 -7.97 -24.19 8.01
N SER A 19 -8.50 -25.39 7.74
CA SER A 19 -9.88 -25.57 7.28
C SER A 19 -10.95 -25.18 8.30
N GLU A 20 -10.59 -25.00 9.56
CA GLU A 20 -11.48 -24.56 10.63
C GLU A 20 -11.63 -23.03 10.69
N ILE A 21 -10.75 -22.28 10.02
CA ILE A 21 -10.81 -20.81 9.94
C ILE A 21 -11.77 -20.41 8.83
N VAL A 22 -12.62 -19.41 9.11
CA VAL A 22 -13.50 -18.82 8.08
C VAL A 22 -12.64 -18.03 7.10
N PHE A 23 -12.75 -18.32 5.81
CA PHE A 23 -12.25 -17.42 4.78
C PHE A 23 -13.03 -16.11 4.89
N TYR A 24 -12.41 -15.10 5.47
CA TYR A 24 -12.91 -13.75 5.39
C TYR A 24 -12.66 -13.28 3.96
N GLU A 25 -13.73 -13.05 3.18
CA GLU A 25 -13.63 -12.32 1.92
C GLU A 25 -13.13 -10.90 2.23
N VAL A 26 -11.81 -10.75 2.33
CA VAL A 26 -11.24 -9.46 2.68
C VAL A 26 -11.12 -8.66 1.39
N ILE A 27 -12.11 -7.80 1.13
CA ILE A 27 -11.93 -6.65 0.24
C ILE A 27 -11.11 -5.63 1.04
N THR A 28 -9.78 -5.61 0.86
CA THR A 28 -8.96 -4.56 1.47
C THR A 28 -8.88 -3.35 0.55
N ASN A 29 -8.75 -2.18 1.17
CA ASN A 29 -8.39 -0.92 0.50
C ASN A 29 -9.35 -0.52 -0.64
N LEU A 30 -8.85 -0.58 -1.86
CA LEU A 30 -9.43 0.01 -3.07
C LEU A 30 -9.89 -1.07 -4.07
N GLU A 31 -9.94 -2.34 -3.67
CA GLU A 31 -10.32 -3.46 -4.54
C GLU A 31 -11.79 -3.44 -5.00
N TRP A 32 -12.64 -2.65 -4.34
CA TRP A 32 -14.03 -2.42 -4.75
C TRP A 32 -14.15 -1.51 -5.98
N ILE A 33 -13.08 -0.77 -6.33
CA ILE A 33 -13.03 0.09 -7.52
C ILE A 33 -12.93 -0.78 -8.77
N LYS A 34 -13.79 -0.55 -9.76
CA LYS A 34 -13.70 -1.27 -11.05
C LYS A 34 -12.97 -0.46 -12.10
N LYS A 35 -13.22 0.86 -12.17
CA LYS A 35 -12.65 1.75 -13.19
C LYS A 35 -12.57 3.20 -12.72
N ALA A 36 -11.35 3.65 -12.42
CA ALA A 36 -11.10 4.98 -11.87
C ALA A 36 -10.59 6.00 -12.89
N ILE A 37 -10.83 7.27 -12.59
CA ILE A 37 -10.06 8.41 -13.10
C ILE A 37 -9.24 9.00 -11.96
N ILE A 38 -7.98 9.35 -12.21
CA ILE A 38 -7.07 9.91 -11.20
C ILE A 38 -6.73 11.34 -11.57
N PHE A 39 -6.96 12.27 -10.64
CA PHE A 39 -6.43 13.62 -10.70
C PHE A 39 -5.23 13.73 -9.76
N THR A 40 -4.07 14.15 -10.27
CA THR A 40 -2.85 14.14 -9.47
C THR A 40 -1.93 15.32 -9.76
N THR A 41 -1.30 15.87 -8.73
CA THR A 41 -0.15 16.79 -8.84
C THR A 41 1.19 16.06 -8.74
N ASN A 42 1.16 14.73 -8.70
CA ASN A 42 2.29 13.84 -8.38
C ASN A 42 2.50 12.76 -9.47
N TYR A 43 2.18 13.06 -10.73
CA TYR A 43 2.14 12.10 -11.85
C TYR A 43 3.38 11.19 -11.94
N ASN A 44 4.58 11.76 -11.74
CA ASN A 44 5.85 11.02 -11.87
C ASN A 44 6.02 9.84 -10.90
N ARG A 45 5.21 9.78 -9.83
CA ARG A 45 5.29 8.74 -8.79
C ARG A 45 4.50 7.48 -9.14
N TYR A 46 3.65 7.51 -10.18
CA TYR A 46 2.83 6.35 -10.53
C TYR A 46 3.59 5.26 -11.30
N LEU A 47 3.18 4.02 -11.04
CA LEU A 47 3.53 2.82 -11.81
C LEU A 47 2.34 2.49 -12.71
N ASN A 48 2.27 3.15 -13.87
CA ASN A 48 1.10 3.16 -14.77
C ASN A 48 0.54 1.79 -15.19
N LYS A 49 1.20 0.66 -14.91
CA LYS A 49 0.80 -0.69 -15.33
C LYS A 49 0.35 -1.63 -14.20
N ASN A 50 0.37 -1.20 -12.94
CA ASN A 50 0.24 -2.12 -11.80
C ASN A 50 -0.95 -1.87 -10.88
N PHE A 51 -1.89 -1.00 -11.27
CA PHE A 51 -3.08 -0.73 -10.46
C PHE A 51 -3.92 -2.00 -10.28
N ILE A 52 -4.53 -2.15 -9.11
CA ILE A 52 -5.46 -3.27 -8.82
C ILE A 52 -6.84 -3.10 -9.45
N PHE A 53 -7.09 -1.96 -10.09
CA PHE A 53 -8.31 -1.60 -10.80
C PHE A 53 -7.97 -0.95 -12.15
N ASN A 54 -8.97 -0.87 -13.05
CA ASN A 54 -8.75 -0.26 -14.36
C ASN A 54 -8.61 1.25 -14.23
N ILE A 55 -7.62 1.83 -14.91
CA ILE A 55 -7.48 3.29 -15.02
C ILE A 55 -8.07 3.72 -16.36
N TYR A 56 -9.11 4.55 -16.31
CA TYR A 56 -9.64 5.22 -17.48
C TYR A 56 -8.67 6.29 -17.97
N ASN A 57 -8.22 7.16 -17.07
CA ASN A 57 -7.26 8.20 -17.37
C ASN A 57 -6.55 8.68 -16.09
N ILE A 58 -5.33 9.21 -16.25
CA ILE A 58 -4.61 9.94 -15.20
C ILE A 58 -4.40 11.35 -15.72
N ILE A 59 -4.93 12.32 -14.98
CA ILE A 59 -4.89 13.73 -15.31
C ILE A 59 -3.86 14.37 -14.40
N GLU A 60 -2.75 14.76 -14.99
CA GLU A 60 -1.74 15.58 -14.33
C GLU A 60 -2.28 17.02 -14.23
N LEU A 61 -2.26 17.53 -13.00
CA LEU A 61 -2.69 18.88 -12.65
C LEU A 61 -1.46 19.74 -12.41
N ASP A 62 -1.49 20.98 -12.87
CA ASP A 62 -0.44 21.95 -12.53
C ASP A 62 -0.54 22.32 -11.05
N ASN A 63 0.59 22.23 -10.34
CA ASN A 63 0.67 22.50 -8.90
C ASN A 63 0.92 23.99 -8.60
N SER A 64 0.55 24.88 -9.51
CA SER A 64 0.81 26.33 -9.41
C SER A 64 -0.09 27.03 -8.40
N SER A 65 -1.35 26.60 -8.23
CA SER A 65 -2.20 26.98 -7.08
C SER A 65 -3.38 26.03 -6.88
N LEU A 66 -3.87 25.93 -5.63
CA LEU A 66 -5.07 25.15 -5.29
C LEU A 66 -6.31 25.60 -6.08
N ILE A 67 -6.48 26.91 -6.31
CA ILE A 67 -7.63 27.45 -7.05
C ILE A 67 -7.62 26.93 -8.48
N TYR A 68 -6.45 26.97 -9.14
CA TYR A 68 -6.29 26.45 -10.49
C TYR A 68 -6.52 24.94 -10.56
N ILE A 69 -5.99 24.18 -9.59
CA ILE A 69 -6.25 22.73 -9.49
C ILE A 69 -7.75 22.45 -9.46
N PHE A 70 -8.51 23.18 -8.65
CA PHE A 70 -9.95 22.97 -8.56
C PHE A 70 -10.67 23.38 -9.85
N GLU A 71 -10.32 24.52 -10.45
CA GLU A 71 -10.89 24.94 -11.73
C GLU A 71 -10.63 23.93 -12.85
N GLU A 72 -9.42 23.36 -12.93
CA GLU A 72 -9.07 22.32 -13.90
C GLU A 72 -9.88 21.04 -13.72
N ILE A 73 -10.01 20.54 -12.48
CA ILE A 73 -10.86 19.38 -12.17
C ILE A 73 -12.30 19.66 -12.62
N ILE A 74 -12.86 20.80 -12.23
CA ILE A 74 -14.24 21.19 -12.55
C ILE A 74 -14.44 21.29 -14.07
N GLN A 75 -13.50 21.93 -14.77
CA GLN A 75 -13.56 22.09 -16.21
C GLN A 75 -13.52 20.74 -16.91
N TYR A 76 -12.63 19.84 -16.48
CA TYR A 76 -12.54 18.49 -17.04
C TYR A 76 -13.85 17.73 -16.87
N LEU A 77 -14.40 17.71 -15.64
CA LEU A 77 -15.61 16.95 -15.34
C LEU A 77 -16.83 17.45 -16.15
N ASN A 78 -16.94 18.77 -16.32
CA ASN A 78 -18.00 19.38 -17.13
C ASN A 78 -17.85 19.03 -18.62
N LEU A 79 -16.64 19.08 -19.16
CA LEU A 79 -16.37 18.78 -20.58
C LEU A 79 -16.58 17.30 -20.91
N HIS A 80 -16.23 16.41 -19.97
CA HIS A 80 -16.20 14.96 -20.16
C HIS A 80 -17.36 14.22 -19.47
N LYS A 81 -18.47 14.91 -19.17
CA LYS A 81 -19.61 14.35 -18.40
C LYS A 81 -20.15 13.02 -18.95
N LYS A 82 -20.13 12.82 -20.28
CA LYS A 82 -20.55 11.55 -20.90
C LYS A 82 -19.57 10.41 -20.62
N ASP A 83 -18.28 10.70 -20.64
CA ASP A 83 -17.23 9.71 -20.41
C ASP A 83 -17.22 9.24 -18.94
N LEU A 84 -17.56 10.15 -18.02
CA LEU A 84 -17.69 9.86 -16.58
C LEU A 84 -18.77 8.82 -16.26
N SER A 85 -19.77 8.62 -17.13
CA SER A 85 -20.76 7.54 -16.96
C SER A 85 -20.16 6.13 -17.03
N GLN A 86 -18.94 6.01 -17.55
CA GLN A 86 -18.20 4.74 -17.63
C GLN A 86 -17.14 4.57 -16.53
N VAL A 87 -16.98 5.57 -15.67
CA VAL A 87 -16.08 5.58 -14.52
C VAL A 87 -16.95 5.34 -13.29
N ASP A 88 -16.48 4.55 -12.33
CA ASP A 88 -17.18 4.36 -11.06
C ASP A 88 -16.54 5.16 -9.92
N THR A 89 -15.26 5.51 -10.04
CA THR A 89 -14.51 6.19 -8.98
C THR A 89 -13.65 7.34 -9.48
N ILE A 90 -13.67 8.46 -8.74
CA ILE A 90 -12.74 9.56 -8.89
C ILE A 90 -11.71 9.48 -7.77
N ILE A 91 -10.42 9.50 -8.10
CA ILE A 91 -9.32 9.53 -7.14
C ILE A 91 -8.65 10.90 -7.19
N LEU A 92 -8.56 11.55 -6.03
CA LEU A 92 -7.84 12.80 -5.84
C LEU A 92 -6.51 12.53 -5.10
N ASP A 93 -5.39 12.64 -5.81
CA ASP A 93 -4.03 12.57 -5.27
C ASP A 93 -3.35 13.94 -5.38
N ILE A 94 -3.81 14.84 -4.53
CA ILE A 94 -3.39 16.22 -4.46
C ILE A 94 -2.72 16.48 -3.10
N ASN A 95 -1.74 17.38 -3.07
CA ASN A 95 -0.96 17.65 -1.85
C ASN A 95 -1.74 18.42 -0.78
N GLU A 96 -2.87 19.01 -1.16
CA GLU A 96 -3.73 19.80 -0.29
C GLU A 96 -5.15 19.24 -0.30
N LEU A 97 -5.91 19.53 0.75
CA LEU A 97 -7.25 18.97 0.89
C LEU A 97 -8.26 19.64 -0.04
N PRO A 98 -9.16 18.86 -0.65
CA PRO A 98 -10.20 19.41 -1.50
C PRO A 98 -11.15 20.29 -0.67
N SER A 99 -11.52 21.45 -1.22
CA SER A 99 -12.50 22.32 -0.56
C SER A 99 -13.87 21.66 -0.46
N ARG A 100 -14.68 22.06 0.54
CA ARG A 100 -16.08 21.62 0.67
C ARG A 100 -16.89 21.86 -0.60
N ALA A 101 -16.60 22.94 -1.33
CA ALA A 101 -17.29 23.28 -2.58
C ALA A 101 -16.98 22.26 -3.69
N LEU A 102 -15.71 21.87 -3.86
CA LEU A 102 -15.33 20.83 -4.80
C LEU A 102 -15.97 19.48 -4.42
N LEU A 103 -15.92 19.12 -3.14
CA LEU A 103 -16.52 17.88 -2.64
C LEU A 103 -18.02 17.81 -2.90
N LYS A 104 -18.75 18.94 -2.81
CA LYS A 104 -20.20 18.99 -3.15
C LYS A 104 -20.45 18.87 -4.65
N LEU A 105 -19.59 19.46 -5.47
CA LEU A 105 -19.74 19.35 -6.92
C LEU A 105 -19.51 17.91 -7.39
N LEU A 106 -18.52 17.21 -6.80
CA LEU A 106 -18.22 15.82 -7.14
C LEU A 106 -19.41 14.88 -6.88
N GLU A 107 -20.23 15.17 -5.86
CA GLU A 107 -21.47 14.42 -5.57
C GLU A 107 -22.46 14.43 -6.76
N GLU A 108 -22.49 15.51 -7.55
CA GLU A 108 -23.40 15.63 -8.70
C GLU A 108 -23.09 14.63 -9.82
N TYR A 109 -21.91 14.01 -9.79
CA TYR A 109 -21.48 13.04 -10.79
C TYR A 109 -21.78 11.59 -10.38
N HIS A 110 -22.28 11.35 -9.16
CA HIS A 110 -22.63 10.01 -8.64
C HIS A 110 -21.50 8.96 -8.74
N ASN A 111 -20.24 9.43 -8.77
CA ASN A 111 -19.07 8.58 -8.70
C ASN A 111 -18.63 8.44 -7.25
N GLU A 112 -18.09 7.28 -6.87
CA GLU A 112 -17.43 7.12 -5.58
C GLU A 112 -16.16 7.98 -5.54
N LEU A 113 -15.77 8.45 -4.36
CA LEU A 113 -14.64 9.37 -4.20
C LEU A 113 -13.55 8.76 -3.31
N VAL A 114 -12.33 8.76 -3.80
CA VAL A 114 -11.13 8.40 -3.02
C VAL A 114 -10.25 9.63 -2.87
N ILE A 115 -9.85 9.92 -1.65
CA ILE A 115 -8.94 11.05 -1.36
C ILE A 115 -7.65 10.45 -0.80
N ILE A 116 -6.57 10.58 -1.57
CA ILE A 116 -5.22 10.19 -1.14
C ILE A 116 -4.62 11.39 -0.41
N ASN A 117 -4.89 11.49 0.89
CA ASN A 117 -4.33 12.55 1.71
C ASN A 117 -2.92 12.16 2.20
N ARG A 118 -1.92 12.89 1.74
CA ARG A 118 -0.52 12.69 2.14
C ARG A 118 -0.17 13.35 3.48
N ASP A 119 -0.99 14.30 3.96
CA ASP A 119 -0.83 14.94 5.28
C ASP A 119 -1.67 14.22 6.33
N LYS A 120 -1.00 13.57 7.28
CA LYS A 120 -1.61 12.68 8.28
C LYS A 120 -2.48 13.39 9.32
N SER A 121 -2.45 14.72 9.38
CA SER A 121 -2.87 15.45 10.58
C SER A 121 -4.28 16.04 10.54
N ASP A 122 -4.98 15.99 9.40
CA ASP A 122 -6.25 16.69 9.27
C ASP A 122 -7.49 15.82 9.56
N TYR A 123 -7.84 15.75 10.85
CA TYR A 123 -9.08 15.12 11.33
C TYR A 123 -10.35 15.88 10.91
N SER A 124 -10.25 17.14 10.47
CA SER A 124 -11.44 17.92 10.06
C SER A 124 -12.10 17.35 8.81
N VAL A 125 -11.31 16.68 7.97
CA VAL A 125 -11.77 16.01 6.76
C VAL A 125 -12.61 14.79 7.10
N ILE A 126 -12.18 13.97 8.07
CA ILE A 126 -12.93 12.78 8.51
C ILE A 126 -14.35 13.20 8.91
N HIS A 127 -14.50 14.24 9.73
CA HIS A 127 -15.82 14.74 10.12
C HIS A 127 -16.64 15.30 8.95
N MET A 128 -15.99 15.94 7.96
CA MET A 128 -16.69 16.39 6.75
C MET A 128 -17.15 15.24 5.83
N LEU A 129 -16.49 14.09 5.90
CA LEU A 129 -16.80 12.90 5.10
C LEU A 129 -17.80 11.96 5.83
N GLU A 130 -17.77 11.90 7.16
CA GLU A 130 -18.73 11.15 8.00
C GLU A 130 -20.18 11.65 7.84
N GLU A 131 -20.38 12.91 7.49
CA GLU A 131 -21.71 13.48 7.19
C GLU A 131 -22.28 12.98 5.84
N LYS A 132 -21.52 12.19 5.06
CA LYS A 132 -21.88 11.78 3.69
C LYS A 132 -22.22 10.29 3.58
N ASN A 133 -23.10 9.96 2.62
CA ASN A 133 -23.64 8.62 2.37
C ASN A 133 -22.90 7.89 1.21
N GLU A 134 -21.68 8.33 0.86
CA GLU A 134 -20.86 7.80 -0.24
C GLU A 134 -19.67 6.99 0.31
N LYS A 135 -19.16 6.00 -0.44
CA LYS A 135 -18.00 5.20 0.00
C LYS A 135 -16.72 6.01 -0.19
N ILE A 136 -16.41 6.83 0.80
CA ILE A 136 -15.18 7.61 0.78
C ILE A 136 -14.06 6.81 1.44
N TYR A 137 -13.05 6.47 0.66
CA TYR A 137 -11.80 5.97 1.22
C TYR A 137 -10.91 7.14 1.62
N TYR A 138 -10.64 7.23 2.92
CA TYR A 138 -9.70 8.15 3.52
C TYR A 138 -8.79 7.37 4.46
N ASN A 139 -7.49 7.36 4.18
CA ASN A 139 -6.38 6.82 4.98
C ASN A 139 -6.79 5.81 6.08
N PRO A 140 -6.67 4.49 5.84
CA PRO A 140 -7.08 3.51 6.82
C PRO A 140 -6.27 3.74 8.11
N LEU A 141 -6.96 4.08 9.19
CA LEU A 141 -6.37 4.02 10.51
C LEU A 141 -6.14 2.54 10.81
N PHE A 142 -4.90 2.20 11.17
CA PHE A 142 -4.47 0.87 11.61
C PHE A 142 -5.01 0.57 13.02
N ASN A 143 -6.29 0.87 13.28
CA ASN A 143 -6.91 0.94 14.61
C ASN A 143 -7.97 -0.14 14.85
N ASN A 144 -8.15 -1.09 13.93
CA ASN A 144 -9.07 -2.18 14.20
C ASN A 144 -8.35 -3.24 15.01
N GLU A 145 -8.62 -3.29 16.32
CA GLU A 145 -8.34 -4.43 17.18
C GLU A 145 -9.12 -5.63 16.63
N ILE A 146 -8.51 -6.34 15.68
CA ILE A 146 -9.01 -7.64 15.23
C ILE A 146 -8.35 -8.66 16.15
N GLU A 147 -9.05 -9.06 17.20
CA GLU A 147 -8.62 -10.18 18.04
C GLU A 147 -8.80 -11.49 17.26
N LEU A 148 -7.69 -12.03 16.76
CA LEU A 148 -7.63 -13.37 16.19
C LEU A 148 -6.74 -14.26 17.06
N GLU A 149 -6.99 -15.57 17.03
CA GLU A 149 -6.05 -16.53 17.60
C GLU A 149 -4.70 -16.39 16.88
N TYR A 150 -3.65 -16.11 17.66
CA TYR A 150 -2.30 -15.92 17.16
C TYR A 150 -1.76 -17.26 16.63
N TYR A 151 -1.38 -17.27 15.35
CA TYR A 151 -0.57 -18.33 14.78
C TYR A 151 0.92 -17.97 14.85
N ASP A 152 1.79 -18.96 14.59
CA ASP A 152 3.25 -18.87 14.67
C ASP A 152 3.83 -17.59 14.03
N GLU A 153 5.02 -17.16 14.48
CA GLU A 153 5.71 -15.97 13.97
C GLU A 153 5.84 -16.04 12.44
N ILE A 154 5.14 -15.11 11.75
CA ILE A 154 5.15 -15.05 10.28
C ILE A 154 6.40 -14.31 9.84
N PRO A 155 7.12 -14.82 8.81
CA PRO A 155 8.35 -14.19 8.42
C PRO A 155 8.18 -12.75 7.90
N ILE A 156 8.96 -11.82 8.44
CA ILE A 156 8.93 -10.39 8.12
C ILE A 156 10.20 -9.98 7.38
N VAL A 157 10.00 -9.50 6.16
CA VAL A 157 11.06 -8.94 5.30
C VAL A 157 10.86 -7.44 5.17
N VAL A 158 11.82 -6.64 5.63
CA VAL A 158 11.79 -5.18 5.47
C VAL A 158 12.66 -4.74 4.31
N ILE A 159 12.08 -3.94 3.42
CA ILE A 159 12.74 -3.37 2.24
C ILE A 159 12.81 -1.86 2.42
N TYR A 160 14.01 -1.31 2.26
CA TYR A 160 14.19 0.14 2.31
C TYR A 160 14.60 0.69 0.95
N ASP A 161 14.05 1.85 0.60
CA ASP A 161 14.51 2.63 -0.54
C ASP A 161 14.19 4.12 -0.37
N ASN A 162 15.00 5.00 -0.95
CA ASN A 162 14.69 6.43 -1.03
C ASN A 162 13.74 6.75 -2.20
N ASP A 163 13.69 5.88 -3.22
CA ASP A 163 12.84 6.06 -4.39
C ASP A 163 11.53 5.29 -4.21
N GLU A 164 10.45 6.03 -3.95
CA GLU A 164 9.09 5.50 -3.78
C GLU A 164 8.65 4.63 -4.97
N LYS A 165 8.91 5.05 -6.20
CA LYS A 165 8.47 4.31 -7.39
C LYS A 165 9.20 2.98 -7.52
N ARG A 166 10.50 2.98 -7.25
CA ARG A 166 11.31 1.75 -7.26
C ARG A 166 10.90 0.80 -6.15
N LEU A 167 10.70 1.30 -4.93
CA LEU A 167 10.24 0.50 -3.79
C LEU A 167 8.91 -0.19 -4.08
N LEU A 168 7.92 0.57 -4.55
CA LEU A 168 6.61 0.02 -4.89
C LEU A 168 6.71 -1.02 -6.00
N GLY A 169 7.55 -0.76 -7.03
CA GLY A 169 7.79 -1.72 -8.10
C GLY A 169 8.43 -3.02 -7.60
N LEU A 170 9.37 -2.94 -6.65
CA LEU A 170 9.99 -4.09 -6.00
C LEU A 170 8.97 -4.90 -5.20
N LEU A 171 8.18 -4.25 -4.35
CA LEU A 171 7.13 -4.92 -3.56
C LEU A 171 6.12 -5.65 -4.46
N ILE A 172 5.59 -4.97 -5.49
CA ILE A 172 4.59 -5.54 -6.41
C ILE A 172 5.16 -6.76 -7.14
N ASN A 173 6.39 -6.68 -7.63
CA ASN A 173 7.00 -7.79 -8.34
C ASN A 173 7.33 -8.97 -7.40
N LEU A 174 7.77 -8.71 -6.16
CA LEU A 174 7.98 -9.76 -5.16
C LEU A 174 6.66 -10.45 -4.81
N LEU A 175 5.60 -9.68 -4.53
CA LEU A 175 4.27 -10.23 -4.30
C LEU A 175 3.82 -11.14 -5.44
N ARG A 176 3.99 -10.68 -6.69
CA ARG A 176 3.63 -11.49 -7.87
C ARG A 176 4.41 -12.80 -7.90
N VAL A 177 5.73 -12.74 -7.75
CA VAL A 177 6.59 -13.93 -7.81
C VAL A 177 6.25 -14.92 -6.70
N PHE A 178 6.11 -14.47 -5.44
CA PHE A 178 5.73 -15.37 -4.35
C PHE A 178 4.36 -16.04 -4.58
N ARG A 179 3.37 -15.29 -5.08
CA ARG A 179 2.05 -15.83 -5.41
C ARG A 179 2.08 -16.82 -6.58
N GLU A 180 2.92 -16.58 -7.59
CA GLU A 180 3.14 -17.54 -8.69
C GLU A 180 3.71 -18.88 -8.18
N TYR A 181 4.47 -18.86 -7.08
CA TYR A 181 4.99 -20.05 -6.40
C TYR A 181 4.07 -20.59 -5.29
N GLY A 182 2.84 -20.09 -5.17
CA GLY A 182 1.81 -20.63 -4.29
C GLY A 182 1.75 -20.03 -2.88
N TYR A 183 2.60 -19.05 -2.56
CA TYR A 183 2.58 -18.37 -1.27
C TYR A 183 1.51 -17.28 -1.23
N ASN A 184 0.80 -17.16 -0.11
CA ASN A 184 -0.03 -16.00 0.20
C ASN A 184 0.81 -14.86 0.78
N ALA A 185 1.59 -14.20 -0.08
CA ALA A 185 2.40 -13.06 0.33
C ALA A 185 1.54 -11.79 0.54
N ILE A 186 1.84 -11.08 1.63
CA ILE A 186 1.24 -9.79 2.00
C ILE A 186 2.31 -8.71 1.95
N SER A 187 1.94 -7.50 1.57
CA SER A 187 2.86 -6.38 1.60
C SER A 187 2.23 -5.12 2.21
N PHE A 188 3.07 -4.42 2.96
CA PHE A 188 2.79 -3.17 3.62
C PHE A 188 3.73 -2.08 3.12
N THR A 189 3.29 -0.82 3.16
CA THR A 189 4.17 0.31 2.86
C THR A 189 3.74 1.59 3.58
N ASN A 190 4.71 2.47 3.86
CA ASN A 190 4.46 3.82 4.34
C ASN A 190 4.08 4.82 3.23
N SER A 191 3.82 4.31 2.02
CA SER A 191 3.25 5.08 0.92
C SER A 191 1.76 4.84 0.79
N ILE A 192 0.96 5.90 0.93
CA ILE A 192 -0.48 5.80 0.74
C ILE A 192 -0.87 5.44 -0.71
N ILE A 193 -0.02 5.79 -1.70
CA ILE A 193 -0.24 5.39 -3.09
C ILE A 193 -0.10 3.87 -3.28
N GLY A 194 0.54 3.19 -2.32
CA GLY A 194 0.63 1.74 -2.24
C GLY A 194 -0.74 1.04 -2.26
N SER A 195 -1.76 1.66 -1.66
CA SER A 195 -3.14 1.14 -1.65
C SER A 195 -3.71 0.99 -3.06
N CYS A 196 -3.31 1.83 -4.02
CA CYS A 196 -3.71 1.72 -5.43
C CYS A 196 -3.10 0.51 -6.15
N TYR A 197 -2.09 -0.11 -5.55
CA TYR A 197 -1.40 -1.30 -6.05
C TYR A 197 -1.66 -2.54 -5.18
N GLY A 198 -2.64 -2.48 -4.27
CA GLY A 198 -3.00 -3.60 -3.39
C GLY A 198 -2.00 -3.83 -2.26
N LEU A 199 -1.23 -2.81 -1.89
CA LEU A 199 -0.35 -2.84 -0.72
C LEU A 199 -1.09 -2.20 0.46
N GLU A 200 -0.91 -2.74 1.66
CA GLU A 200 -1.49 -2.21 2.88
C GLU A 200 -0.73 -0.95 3.33
N TYR A 201 -1.44 0.17 3.51
CA TYR A 201 -0.81 1.38 4.03
C TYR A 201 -0.55 1.28 5.53
N ILE A 202 0.70 1.56 5.95
CA ILE A 202 1.07 1.72 7.36
C ILE A 202 1.60 3.14 7.58
N PRO A 203 0.91 3.98 8.36
CA PRO A 203 1.45 5.27 8.78
C PRO A 203 2.55 5.07 9.85
N LEU A 204 3.77 4.68 9.43
CA LEU A 204 4.84 4.21 10.33
C LEU A 204 5.07 5.08 11.57
N GLU A 205 5.03 6.41 11.46
CA GLU A 205 5.24 7.30 12.63
C GLU A 205 4.19 7.09 13.73
N SER A 206 2.92 7.00 13.36
CA SER A 206 1.82 6.74 14.29
C SER A 206 1.88 5.30 14.78
N PHE A 207 2.13 4.37 13.86
CA PHE A 207 2.18 2.94 14.14
C PHE A 207 3.32 2.55 15.10
N LEU A 208 4.54 3.05 14.87
CA LEU A 208 5.68 2.83 15.77
C LEU A 208 5.51 3.57 17.11
N GLY A 209 4.60 4.54 17.18
CA GLY A 209 4.21 5.17 18.45
C GLY A 209 3.34 4.28 19.34
N LEU A 210 2.71 3.24 18.77
CA LEU A 210 1.84 2.34 19.51
C LEU A 210 2.66 1.34 20.35
N GLU A 211 2.17 1.05 21.56
CA GLU A 211 2.57 -0.13 22.31
C GLU A 211 2.01 -1.38 21.60
N GLY A 212 2.80 -2.46 21.54
CA GLY A 212 2.37 -3.69 20.86
C GLY A 212 2.25 -3.59 19.34
N CYS A 213 2.92 -2.64 18.67
CA CYS A 213 2.78 -2.49 17.22
C CYS A 213 3.16 -3.77 16.43
N ASN A 214 4.12 -4.57 16.92
CA ASN A 214 4.42 -5.89 16.34
C ASN A 214 3.21 -6.81 16.36
N ASP A 215 2.47 -6.83 17.48
CA ASP A 215 1.28 -7.64 17.65
C ASP A 215 0.17 -7.17 16.71
N ILE A 216 0.00 -5.86 16.54
CA ILE A 216 -0.96 -5.29 15.58
C ILE A 216 -0.60 -5.69 14.14
N LEU A 217 0.68 -5.64 13.77
CA LEU A 217 1.13 -6.11 12.46
C LEU A 217 0.86 -7.61 12.30
N ASN A 218 1.28 -8.44 13.26
CA ASN A 218 1.06 -9.88 13.22
C ASN A 218 -0.43 -10.24 13.14
N ASN A 219 -1.29 -9.55 13.88
CA ASN A 219 -2.75 -9.72 13.77
C ASN A 219 -3.27 -9.36 12.39
N ARG A 220 -2.76 -8.30 11.77
CA ARG A 220 -3.13 -7.92 10.41
C ARG A 220 -2.67 -8.95 9.39
N VAL A 221 -1.48 -9.50 9.56
CA VAL A 221 -0.93 -10.56 8.70
C VAL A 221 -1.74 -11.85 8.87
N ASN A 222 -2.06 -12.25 10.10
CA ASN A 222 -2.92 -13.39 10.42
C ASN A 222 -4.33 -13.22 9.84
N TYR A 223 -4.92 -12.03 9.96
CA TYR A 223 -6.22 -11.72 9.38
C TYR A 223 -6.26 -11.92 7.86
N LEU A 224 -5.16 -11.61 7.20
CA LEU A 224 -4.97 -11.79 5.76
C LEU A 224 -4.40 -13.18 5.39
N ASN A 225 -4.19 -14.05 6.39
CA ASN A 225 -3.60 -15.39 6.30
C ASN A 225 -2.26 -15.44 5.57
N GLY A 226 -1.35 -14.52 5.91
CA GLY A 226 -0.05 -14.41 5.24
C GLY A 226 0.89 -15.59 5.50
N ASP A 227 1.60 -16.02 4.47
CA ASP A 227 2.75 -16.93 4.64
C ASP A 227 4.07 -16.17 4.83
N ILE A 228 4.12 -14.93 4.34
CA ILE A 228 5.29 -14.04 4.39
C ILE A 228 4.82 -12.59 4.24
N SER A 229 5.47 -11.69 4.96
CA SER A 229 5.16 -10.26 4.95
C SER A 229 6.32 -9.41 4.45
N PHE A 230 6.05 -8.54 3.48
CA PHE A 230 6.99 -7.53 2.98
C PHE A 230 6.62 -6.14 3.46
N ILE A 231 7.54 -5.43 4.11
CA ILE A 231 7.31 -4.06 4.55
C ILE A 231 8.25 -3.13 3.78
N GLY A 232 7.71 -2.32 2.86
CA GLY A 232 8.50 -1.31 2.16
C GLY A 232 8.48 0.03 2.86
N ILE A 233 9.66 0.58 3.11
CA ILE A 233 9.87 1.82 3.84
C ILE A 233 10.59 2.83 2.95
N ILE A 234 9.92 3.95 2.66
CA ILE A 234 10.49 5.10 1.96
C ILE A 234 11.32 5.91 2.96
N GLU A 235 12.65 5.89 2.79
CA GLU A 235 13.64 6.44 3.71
C GLU A 235 13.66 7.97 3.79
N GLU A 236 13.40 8.69 2.69
CA GLU A 236 13.48 10.16 2.65
C GLU A 236 12.58 10.86 3.69
N LYS A 237 11.66 10.12 4.30
CA LYS A 237 10.73 10.59 5.34
C LYS A 237 11.22 10.40 6.77
N TYR A 238 12.40 9.80 7.00
CA TYR A 238 12.83 9.38 8.34
C TYR A 238 14.22 9.83 8.75
N ASN A 239 14.38 9.99 10.06
CA ASN A 239 15.69 10.15 10.70
C ASN A 239 16.19 8.81 11.29
N LEU A 240 17.48 8.77 11.64
CA LEU A 240 18.17 7.60 12.20
C LEU A 240 17.42 6.96 13.40
N ASN A 241 16.74 7.77 14.22
CA ASN A 241 16.03 7.27 15.42
C ASN A 241 14.78 6.47 15.04
N GLN A 242 14.12 6.82 13.94
CA GLN A 242 12.94 6.08 13.47
C GLN A 242 13.32 4.75 12.82
N GLU A 243 14.49 4.66 12.18
CA GLU A 243 15.04 3.39 11.69
C GLU A 243 15.30 2.41 12.85
N VAL A 244 15.95 2.88 13.92
CA VAL A 244 16.18 2.06 15.12
C VAL A 244 14.86 1.60 15.75
N LEU A 245 13.83 2.46 15.79
CA LEU A 245 12.52 2.07 16.31
C LEU A 245 11.86 0.96 15.49
N ILE A 246 12.03 0.95 14.17
CA ILE A 246 11.54 -0.14 13.32
C ILE A 246 12.22 -1.45 13.70
N GLU A 247 13.55 -1.44 13.89
CA GLU A 247 14.33 -2.63 14.23
C GLU A 247 14.07 -3.13 15.66
N GLU A 248 13.79 -2.23 16.59
CA GLU A 248 13.46 -2.59 17.98
C GLU A 248 12.04 -3.11 18.13
N LYS A 249 11.10 -2.55 17.37
CA LYS A 249 9.68 -2.84 17.54
C LYS A 249 9.13 -3.88 16.56
N LEU A 250 9.76 -4.11 15.41
CA LEU A 250 9.39 -5.17 14.49
C LEU A 250 10.38 -6.32 14.61
N ASP A 251 9.88 -7.55 14.73
CA ASP A 251 10.76 -8.72 14.70
C ASP A 251 11.12 -9.11 13.25
N VAL A 252 11.95 -8.27 12.64
CA VAL A 252 12.36 -8.43 11.23
C VAL A 252 13.34 -9.59 11.09
N ASP A 253 13.11 -10.48 10.13
CA ASP A 253 14.04 -11.57 9.81
C ASP A 253 15.13 -11.16 8.81
N ILE A 254 14.69 -10.46 7.76
CA ILE A 254 15.50 -10.14 6.59
C ILE A 254 15.36 -8.66 6.25
N TYR A 255 16.49 -8.02 6.03
CA TYR A 255 16.59 -6.66 5.53
C TYR A 255 17.05 -6.66 4.07
N ILE A 256 16.31 -6.00 3.19
CA ILE A 256 16.68 -5.78 1.80
C ILE A 256 17.04 -4.31 1.62
N LEU A 257 18.32 -4.05 1.34
CA LEU A 257 18.90 -2.69 1.38
C LEU A 257 19.60 -2.31 0.07
N PRO A 258 19.55 -1.04 -0.36
CA PRO A 258 20.41 -0.55 -1.43
C PRO A 258 21.89 -0.72 -1.04
N GLU A 259 22.75 -1.08 -1.98
CA GLU A 259 24.18 -1.33 -1.73
C GLU A 259 24.89 -0.17 -1.03
N LYS A 260 24.54 1.06 -1.40
CA LYS A 260 25.13 2.28 -0.84
C LYS A 260 24.57 2.67 0.52
N ARG A 261 23.50 2.01 0.99
CA ARG A 261 22.89 2.29 2.29
C ARG A 261 23.76 1.68 3.39
N LYS A 262 24.12 2.51 4.37
CA LYS A 262 24.77 2.03 5.59
C LYS A 262 23.76 1.26 6.45
N SER A 263 24.22 0.18 7.06
CA SER A 263 23.46 -0.55 8.07
C SER A 263 23.74 0.08 9.43
N TYR A 264 22.89 1.02 9.84
CA TYR A 264 22.93 1.53 11.21
C TYR A 264 21.95 0.71 12.05
N GLY A 265 22.30 0.37 13.29
CA GLY A 265 21.36 -0.26 14.23
C GLY A 265 21.16 -1.77 14.09
N LEU A 266 21.27 -2.34 12.88
CA LEU A 266 21.03 -3.77 12.64
C LEU A 266 21.79 -4.66 13.64
N LYS A 267 21.04 -5.43 14.43
CA LYS A 267 21.61 -6.47 15.30
C LYS A 267 22.40 -7.46 14.42
N ASN A 268 23.59 -7.86 14.88
CA ASN A 268 24.58 -8.62 14.12
C ASN A 268 24.08 -10.01 13.62
N ASP A 269 22.93 -10.47 14.10
CA ASP A 269 22.30 -11.76 13.81
C ASP A 269 21.26 -11.72 12.68
N LYS A 270 20.79 -10.54 12.27
CA LYS A 270 19.76 -10.41 11.23
C LYS A 270 20.35 -10.54 9.82
N LYS A 271 19.61 -11.15 8.90
CA LYS A 271 20.08 -11.41 7.52
C LYS A 271 19.90 -10.15 6.67
N VAL A 272 20.92 -9.81 5.89
CA VAL A 272 20.91 -8.61 5.04
C VAL A 272 21.18 -9.00 3.59
N ILE A 273 20.22 -8.72 2.71
CA ILE A 273 20.34 -8.84 1.26
C ILE A 273 20.59 -7.43 0.71
N ARG A 274 21.65 -7.27 -0.08
CA ARG A 274 21.98 -5.99 -0.72
C ARG A 274 21.73 -6.03 -2.21
N PHE A 275 21.27 -4.91 -2.75
CA PHE A 275 21.04 -4.77 -4.19
C PHE A 275 21.67 -3.53 -4.81
N THR A 276 22.16 -3.70 -6.04
CA THR A 276 22.76 -2.66 -6.86
C THR A 276 21.66 -1.79 -7.49
N ILE A 277 21.87 -0.48 -7.51
CA ILE A 277 20.85 0.56 -7.79
C ILE A 277 20.53 0.69 -9.30
N GLU A 278 20.94 -0.24 -10.17
CA GLU A 278 20.82 -0.06 -11.62
C GLU A 278 19.37 -0.24 -12.13
N SER A 279 18.67 0.90 -12.12
CA SER A 279 17.52 1.41 -12.88
C SER A 279 16.31 0.54 -13.25
N GLU A 280 16.36 -0.79 -13.27
CA GLU A 280 15.17 -1.59 -13.55
C GLU A 280 15.09 -2.80 -12.62
N VAL A 281 14.03 -2.82 -11.83
CA VAL A 281 13.53 -4.01 -11.15
C VAL A 281 13.08 -5.00 -12.23
N ASN A 282 14.04 -5.74 -12.81
CA ASN A 282 13.80 -6.73 -13.84
C ASN A 282 13.49 -8.11 -13.24
N SER A 283 12.99 -9.02 -14.07
CA SER A 283 12.55 -10.35 -13.62
C SER A 283 13.67 -11.16 -12.96
N ASP A 284 14.89 -11.06 -13.48
CA ASP A 284 16.02 -11.85 -13.02
C ASP A 284 16.48 -11.38 -11.63
N PHE A 285 16.48 -10.06 -11.42
CA PHE A 285 16.77 -9.45 -10.13
C PHE A 285 15.75 -9.85 -9.07
N ILE A 286 14.45 -9.78 -9.39
CA ILE A 286 13.38 -10.20 -8.48
C ILE A 286 13.50 -11.68 -8.14
N LYS A 287 13.76 -12.52 -9.13
CA LYS A 287 13.94 -13.95 -8.93
C LYS A 287 15.13 -14.25 -8.02
N LYS A 288 16.24 -13.53 -8.18
CA LYS A 288 17.40 -13.64 -7.28
C LYS A 288 17.04 -13.28 -5.84
N ILE A 289 16.32 -12.17 -5.62
CA ILE A 289 15.87 -11.79 -4.27
C ILE A 289 14.97 -12.89 -3.67
N TYR A 290 14.02 -13.40 -4.45
CA TYR A 290 13.17 -14.51 -4.04
C TYR A 290 13.99 -15.73 -3.60
N GLU A 291 14.95 -16.18 -4.42
CA GLU A 291 15.83 -17.31 -4.09
C GLU A 291 16.69 -17.04 -2.85
N ASP A 292 17.17 -15.82 -2.65
CA ASP A 292 17.97 -15.44 -1.49
C ASP A 292 17.12 -15.38 -0.21
N ILE A 293 15.86 -14.96 -0.29
CA ILE A 293 14.89 -15.07 0.82
C ILE A 293 14.65 -16.54 1.16
N LEU A 294 14.37 -17.41 0.18
CA LEU A 294 14.11 -18.83 0.46
C LEU A 294 15.31 -19.52 1.13
N LYS A 295 16.54 -19.27 0.66
CA LYS A 295 17.76 -19.79 1.31
C LYS A 295 17.89 -19.37 2.78
N CYS A 296 17.23 -18.29 3.18
CA CYS A 296 17.20 -17.86 4.58
C CYS A 296 16.30 -18.76 5.43
N TYR A 297 15.22 -19.31 4.87
CA TYR A 297 14.26 -20.15 5.59
C TYR A 297 14.49 -21.65 5.39
N ASP A 298 15.09 -22.08 4.26
CA ASP A 298 15.46 -23.49 3.99
C ASP A 298 16.62 -24.03 4.87
N LYS A 299 17.23 -23.19 5.71
CA LYS A 299 18.33 -23.57 6.62
C LYS A 299 17.87 -23.86 8.06
N ILE A 300 16.57 -23.96 8.28
CA ILE A 300 15.95 -24.32 9.56
C ILE A 300 15.44 -25.76 9.46
#